data_AF-A0A8X6HFS7-F1
#
_entry.id   AF-A0A8X6HFS7-F1
#
_cell.length_a   1.000
_cell.length_b   1.000
_cell.length_c   1.000
_cell.angle_alpha   90.00
_cell.angle_beta   90.00
_cell.angle_gamma   90.00
#
_symmetry.space_group_name_H-M   'P 1'
#
loop_
_entity.id
_entity.type
_entity.pdbx_description
1 polymer ?
#
loop_
_entity_poly.entity_id
_entity_poly.type
_entity_poly.pdbx_seq_one_letter_code
_entity_poly.pdbx_strand_id
1 'polypeptide(L)'
;MEIPSRSSTPVQKVRPPITIYNVAQPAQLLKKIQKLTKQKITARSIGKSMKLYPETPAAYYQIRALIEEEKSEAFTFQFPAEQEYKVVIRGMPADMPVKEIVENLEELGIHPKECKVLVNRKTIPANAYIRGFPGKECR
;
A
#
# COMPACT_ATOMS: atom_id res chain seq x y z
N MET A 1 -20.19 -23.79 28.41
CA MET A 1 -20.34 -23.32 27.01
C MET A 1 -18.94 -23.15 26.46
N GLU A 2 -18.45 -24.15 25.72
CA GLU A 2 -17.12 -24.09 25.13
C GLU A 2 -17.20 -23.46 23.73
N ILE A 3 -16.35 -22.45 23.51
CA ILE A 3 -16.25 -21.74 22.24
C ILE A 3 -15.32 -22.57 21.34
N PRO A 4 -15.74 -23.03 20.15
CA PRO A 4 -14.87 -23.81 19.28
C PRO A 4 -13.73 -22.94 18.74
N SER A 5 -12.49 -23.37 18.98
CA SER A 5 -11.29 -22.72 18.45
C SER A 5 -11.25 -22.86 16.93
N ARG A 6 -11.27 -21.74 16.23
CA ARG A 6 -11.14 -21.67 14.77
C ARG A 6 -9.71 -22.10 14.40
N SER A 7 -9.54 -23.29 13.82
CA SER A 7 -8.26 -23.72 13.27
C SER A 7 -7.90 -22.83 12.08
N SER A 8 -6.96 -21.91 12.27
CA SER A 8 -6.40 -21.15 11.16
C SER A 8 -5.50 -22.09 10.36
N THR A 9 -5.98 -22.58 9.22
CA THR A 9 -5.07 -23.08 8.20
C THR A 9 -4.09 -21.94 7.85
N PRO A 10 -2.77 -22.20 7.75
CA PRO A 10 -1.85 -21.16 7.35
C PRO A 10 -2.19 -20.77 5.92
N VAL A 11 -2.91 -19.66 5.77
CA VAL A 11 -3.14 -19.01 4.47
C VAL A 11 -1.75 -18.74 3.93
N GLN A 12 -1.29 -19.56 2.98
CA GLN A 12 -0.04 -19.29 2.28
C GLN A 12 -0.17 -17.86 1.76
N LYS A 13 0.69 -16.97 2.24
CA LYS A 13 0.72 -15.57 1.80
C LYS A 13 1.07 -15.59 0.32
N VAL A 14 0.06 -15.73 -0.54
CA VAL A 14 0.19 -15.66 -1.98
C VAL A 14 0.80 -14.30 -2.25
N ARG A 15 2.06 -14.29 -2.70
CA ARG A 15 2.75 -13.04 -2.98
C ARG A 15 2.00 -12.34 -4.10
N PRO A 16 1.81 -11.01 -4.00
CA PRO A 16 1.20 -10.28 -5.08
C PRO A 16 1.99 -10.48 -6.39
N PRO A 17 1.32 -10.67 -7.53
CA PRO A 17 1.99 -10.72 -8.81
C PRO A 17 2.54 -9.35 -9.19
N ILE A 18 3.66 -9.32 -9.90
CA ILE A 18 4.21 -8.10 -10.52
C ILE A 18 3.78 -8.09 -11.98
N THR A 19 3.15 -7.01 -12.45
CA THR A 19 2.73 -6.88 -13.86
C THR A 19 3.61 -5.86 -14.55
N ILE A 20 4.28 -6.23 -15.63
CA ILE A 20 5.06 -5.32 -16.48
C ILE A 20 4.23 -5.04 -17.74
N TYR A 21 4.07 -3.77 -18.09
CA TYR A 21 3.34 -3.32 -19.28
C TYR A 21 4.29 -3.11 -20.46
N ASN A 22 3.70 -3.11 -21.66
CA ASN A 22 4.37 -2.85 -22.94
C ASN A 22 5.67 -3.65 -23.17
N VAL A 23 5.65 -4.94 -22.86
CA VAL A 23 6.82 -5.80 -22.99
C VAL A 23 6.99 -6.23 -24.45
N ALA A 24 7.98 -5.64 -25.14
CA ALA A 24 8.27 -5.98 -26.54
C ALA A 24 8.78 -7.43 -26.70
N GLN A 25 9.61 -7.91 -25.76
CA GLN A 25 10.24 -9.24 -25.82
C GLN A 25 10.12 -9.98 -24.47
N PRO A 26 8.98 -10.63 -24.18
CA PRO A 26 8.72 -11.24 -22.88
C PRO A 26 9.66 -12.41 -22.55
N ALA A 27 10.03 -13.22 -23.54
CA ALA A 27 10.93 -14.36 -23.33
C ALA A 27 12.36 -13.95 -22.98
N GLN A 28 12.87 -12.85 -23.55
CA GLN A 28 14.21 -12.33 -23.23
C GLN A 28 14.22 -11.72 -21.83
N LEU A 29 13.18 -10.97 -21.50
CA LEU A 29 13.01 -10.35 -20.19
C LEU A 29 12.92 -11.43 -19.09
N LEU A 30 12.17 -12.52 -19.33
CA LEU A 30 12.11 -13.65 -18.41
C LEU A 30 13.49 -14.29 -18.18
N LYS A 31 14.27 -14.53 -19.24
CA LYS A 31 15.62 -15.10 -19.12
C LYS A 31 16.56 -14.17 -18.36
N LYS A 32 16.49 -12.86 -18.61
CA LYS A 32 17.27 -11.84 -17.88
C LYS A 32 16.94 -11.88 -16.39
N ILE A 33 15.64 -11.87 -16.05
CA ILE A 33 15.16 -11.92 -14.67
C ILE A 33 15.58 -13.24 -13.98
N GLN A 34 15.42 -14.39 -14.62
CA GLN A 34 15.80 -15.68 -14.05
C GLN A 34 17.32 -15.78 -13.83
N LYS A 35 18.12 -15.25 -14.76
CA LYS A 35 19.59 -15.22 -14.64
C LYS A 35 20.05 -14.35 -13.47
N LEU A 36 19.38 -13.21 -13.24
CA LEU A 36 19.72 -12.27 -12.18
C LEU A 36 19.28 -12.78 -10.80
N THR A 37 18.08 -13.34 -10.74
CA THR A 37 17.49 -13.79 -9.47
C THR A 37 17.99 -15.18 -9.04
N LYS A 38 18.55 -15.98 -9.97
CA LYS A 38 18.96 -17.39 -9.76
C LYS A 38 17.84 -18.28 -9.16
N GLN A 39 16.60 -17.83 -9.24
CA GLN A 39 15.43 -18.47 -8.62
C GLN A 39 14.37 -18.75 -9.69
N LYS A 40 13.56 -19.78 -9.45
CA LYS A 40 12.45 -20.12 -10.33
C LYS A 40 11.38 -19.04 -10.22
N ILE A 41 11.11 -18.38 -11.34
CA ILE A 41 10.06 -17.36 -11.46
C ILE A 41 9.13 -17.81 -12.56
N THR A 42 7.84 -17.91 -12.22
CA THR A 42 6.80 -18.23 -13.18
C THR A 42 6.31 -16.94 -13.82
N ALA A 43 6.30 -16.89 -15.14
CA ALA A 43 5.82 -15.73 -15.89
C ALA A 43 4.68 -16.11 -16.81
N ARG A 44 3.68 -15.23 -16.91
CA ARG A 44 2.53 -15.37 -17.80
C ARG A 44 2.40 -14.11 -18.65
N SER A 45 2.57 -14.25 -19.96
CA SER A 45 2.28 -13.18 -20.91
C SER A 45 0.76 -13.04 -21.09
N ILE A 46 0.26 -11.81 -21.02
CA ILE A 46 -1.14 -11.45 -21.25
C ILE A 46 -1.14 -10.26 -22.22
N GLY A 47 -1.30 -10.54 -23.52
CA GLY A 47 -1.24 -9.51 -24.56
C GLY A 47 0.10 -8.78 -24.57
N LYS A 48 0.06 -7.44 -24.45
CA LYS A 48 1.25 -6.57 -24.34
C LYS A 48 1.86 -6.50 -22.94
N SER A 49 1.28 -7.21 -21.97
CA SER A 49 1.74 -7.20 -20.58
C SER A 49 2.28 -8.57 -20.16
N MET A 50 3.14 -8.60 -19.15
CA MET A 50 3.68 -9.82 -18.57
C MET A 50 3.51 -9.81 -17.06
N LYS A 51 2.87 -10.85 -16.51
CA LYS A 51 2.73 -11.07 -15.07
C LYS A 51 3.81 -12.02 -14.58
N LEU A 52 4.50 -11.63 -13.52
CA LEU A 52 5.54 -12.40 -12.83
C LEU A 52 5.03 -12.87 -11.47
N TYR A 53 5.27 -14.14 -11.19
CA TYR A 53 4.91 -14.82 -9.95
C TYR A 53 6.20 -15.31 -9.28
N PRO A 54 6.78 -14.51 -8.37
CA PRO A 54 7.98 -14.90 -7.63
C PRO A 54 7.66 -15.86 -6.48
N GLU A 55 8.35 -16.99 -6.42
CA GLU A 55 8.20 -18.00 -5.36
C GLU A 55 8.89 -17.61 -4.04
N THR A 56 9.68 -16.54 -4.00
CA THR A 56 10.52 -16.12 -2.86
C THR A 56 10.41 -14.60 -2.64
N PRO A 57 10.52 -14.12 -1.38
CA PRO A 57 10.47 -12.68 -1.10
C PRO A 57 11.69 -11.95 -1.67
N ALA A 58 12.89 -12.58 -1.60
CA ALA A 58 14.10 -12.04 -2.20
C ALA A 58 13.96 -11.81 -3.71
N ALA A 59 13.31 -12.74 -4.44
CA ALA A 59 13.02 -12.55 -5.85
C ALA A 59 12.12 -11.34 -6.11
N TYR A 60 11.09 -11.15 -5.29
CA TYR A 60 10.18 -10.02 -5.45
C TYR A 60 10.93 -8.68 -5.36
N TYR A 61 11.79 -8.50 -4.35
CA TYR A 61 12.57 -7.27 -4.17
C TYR A 61 13.56 -7.05 -5.31
N GLN A 62 14.24 -8.11 -5.77
CA GLN A 62 15.18 -8.00 -6.89
C GLN A 62 14.48 -7.64 -8.20
N ILE A 63 13.33 -8.27 -8.49
CA ILE A 63 12.53 -7.94 -9.68
C ILE A 63 12.07 -6.48 -9.63
N ARG A 64 11.65 -6.01 -8.46
CA ARG A 64 11.22 -4.62 -8.30
C ARG A 64 12.36 -3.63 -8.51
N ALA A 65 13.52 -3.88 -7.92
CA ALA A 65 14.71 -3.03 -8.11
C ALA A 65 15.10 -2.95 -9.59
N LEU A 66 15.04 -4.07 -10.31
CA LEU A 66 15.30 -4.10 -11.76
C LEU A 66 14.29 -3.27 -12.55
N ILE A 67 13.01 -3.35 -12.22
CA ILE A 67 11.95 -2.58 -12.88
C ILE A 67 12.15 -1.09 -12.66
N GLU A 68 12.56 -0.69 -11.45
CA GLU A 68 12.83 0.69 -11.08
C GLU A 68 14.09 1.23 -11.79
N GLU A 69 15.14 0.42 -11.91
CA GLU A 69 16.35 0.73 -12.68
C GLU A 69 16.06 0.87 -14.18
N GLU A 70 15.26 -0.04 -14.74
CA GLU A 70 14.90 -0.08 -16.17
C GLU A 70 13.79 0.94 -16.53
N LYS A 71 13.28 1.70 -15.55
CA LYS A 71 12.16 2.67 -15.69
C LYS A 71 10.98 2.11 -16.50
N SER A 72 10.73 0.81 -16.35
CA SER A 72 9.68 0.12 -17.09
C SER A 72 8.32 0.41 -16.47
N GLU A 73 7.30 0.63 -17.30
CA GLU A 73 5.93 0.75 -16.82
C GLU A 73 5.49 -0.58 -16.20
N ALA A 74 5.38 -0.63 -14.87
CA ALA A 74 5.00 -1.83 -14.15
C ALA A 74 4.05 -1.51 -13.00
N PHE A 75 3.12 -2.43 -12.78
CA PHE A 75 2.29 -2.50 -11.59
C PHE A 75 2.92 -3.47 -10.59
N THR A 76 3.46 -2.92 -9.52
CA THR A 76 3.93 -3.63 -8.33
C THR A 76 3.05 -3.25 -7.14
N PHE A 77 2.79 -4.21 -6.26
CA PHE A 77 2.13 -3.89 -5.00
C PHE A 77 3.16 -3.27 -4.04
N GLN A 78 2.78 -2.17 -3.40
CA GLN A 78 3.57 -1.64 -2.29
C GLN A 78 3.45 -2.59 -1.10
N PHE A 79 4.57 -2.83 -0.42
CA PHE A 79 4.53 -3.57 0.83
C PHE A 79 3.93 -2.70 1.95
N PRO A 80 3.34 -3.31 2.99
CA PRO A 80 2.78 -2.56 4.12
C PRO A 80 3.77 -1.58 4.75
N ALA A 81 5.07 -1.90 4.73
CA ALA A 81 6.13 -1.03 5.25
C ALA A 81 6.37 0.25 4.43
N GLU A 82 5.96 0.28 3.17
CA GLU A 82 6.11 1.44 2.27
C GLU A 82 4.78 2.14 2.00
N GLN A 83 3.68 1.58 2.49
CA GLN A 83 2.37 2.14 2.27
C GLN A 83 2.19 3.32 3.23
N GLU A 84 2.19 4.53 2.67
CA GLU A 84 1.84 5.72 3.44
C GLU A 84 0.33 5.70 3.74
N TYR A 85 -0.03 5.70 5.02
CA TYR A 85 -1.44 5.67 5.44
C TYR A 85 -1.95 7.08 5.75
N LYS A 86 -3.15 7.38 5.27
CA LYS A 86 -3.95 8.51 5.76
C LYS A 86 -5.00 7.97 6.72
N VAL A 87 -4.94 8.41 7.96
CA VAL A 87 -5.86 7.98 9.03
C VAL A 87 -6.96 9.02 9.20
N VAL A 88 -8.21 8.56 9.10
CA VAL A 88 -9.39 9.39 9.35
C VAL A 88 -10.19 8.77 10.47
N ILE A 89 -10.34 9.51 11.56
CA ILE A 89 -10.92 9.00 12.81
C ILE A 89 -12.35 9.53 12.94
N ARG A 90 -13.31 8.62 13.07
CA ARG A 90 -14.74 8.96 13.16
C ARG A 90 -15.21 8.88 14.61
N GLY A 91 -16.17 9.74 14.97
CA GLY A 91 -16.83 9.68 16.28
C GLY A 91 -16.01 10.24 17.44
N MET A 92 -14.90 10.93 17.16
CA MET A 92 -14.12 11.65 18.17
C MET A 92 -14.64 13.08 18.35
N PRO A 93 -14.63 13.61 19.59
CA PRO A 93 -14.90 15.01 19.82
C PRO A 93 -13.86 15.90 19.13
N ALA A 94 -14.32 17.04 18.58
CA ALA A 94 -13.47 17.94 17.80
C ALA A 94 -12.33 18.59 18.62
N ASP A 95 -12.47 18.59 19.94
CA ASP A 95 -11.51 19.22 20.86
C ASP A 95 -10.33 18.31 21.23
N MET A 96 -10.33 17.04 20.80
CA MET A 96 -9.22 16.13 21.09
C MET A 96 -8.00 16.46 20.20
N PRO A 97 -6.81 16.63 20.79
CA PRO A 97 -5.62 16.95 20.02
C PRO A 97 -5.20 15.77 19.14
N VAL A 98 -5.05 16.03 17.84
CA VAL A 98 -4.60 15.03 16.85
C VAL A 98 -3.22 14.45 17.20
N LYS A 99 -2.40 15.18 17.97
CA LYS A 99 -1.06 14.76 18.40
C LYS A 99 -1.09 13.51 19.27
N GLU A 100 -1.92 13.48 20.30
CA GLU A 100 -2.07 12.32 21.19
C GLU A 100 -2.51 11.08 20.41
N ILE A 101 -3.30 11.27 19.35
CA ILE A 101 -3.75 10.17 18.52
C ILE A 101 -2.62 9.64 17.62
N VAL A 102 -1.78 10.52 17.09
CA VAL A 102 -0.61 10.12 16.30
C VAL A 102 0.37 9.36 17.17
N GLU A 103 0.67 9.83 18.38
CA GLU A 103 1.55 9.15 19.33
C GLU A 103 1.04 7.73 19.65
N ASN A 104 -0.26 7.58 19.94
CA ASN A 104 -0.87 6.25 20.15
C ASN A 104 -0.79 5.35 18.90
N LEU A 105 -0.90 5.91 17.70
CA LEU A 105 -0.78 5.15 16.45
C LEU A 105 0.67 4.69 16.22
N GLU A 106 1.64 5.53 16.55
CA GLU A 106 3.07 5.20 16.46
C GLU A 106 3.47 4.10 17.45
N GLU A 107 2.92 4.12 18.67
CA GLU A 107 3.10 3.03 19.65
C GLU A 107 2.56 1.68 19.13
N LEU A 108 1.51 1.71 18.30
CA LEU A 108 0.96 0.54 17.62
C LEU A 108 1.74 0.13 16.36
N GLY A 109 2.82 0.83 16.02
CA GLY A 109 3.65 0.60 14.84
C GLY A 109 3.02 1.08 13.53
N ILE A 110 2.03 1.97 13.60
CA ILE A 110 1.41 2.61 12.45
C ILE A 110 1.98 4.02 12.32
N HIS A 111 2.60 4.31 11.18
CA HIS A 111 3.15 5.63 10.89
C HIS A 111 2.27 6.35 9.86
N PRO A 112 1.24 7.11 10.28
CA PRO A 112 0.35 7.80 9.37
C PRO A 112 1.04 9.04 8.77
N LYS A 113 0.93 9.21 7.46
CA LYS A 113 1.35 10.44 6.76
C LYS A 113 0.47 11.64 7.13
N GLU A 114 -0.82 11.37 7.34
CA GLU A 114 -1.79 12.40 7.70
C GLU A 114 -2.85 11.79 8.62
N CYS A 115 -3.12 12.43 9.75
CA CYS A 115 -4.20 12.07 10.66
C CYS A 115 -5.22 13.20 10.73
N LYS A 116 -6.51 12.88 10.55
CA LYS A 116 -7.61 13.84 10.65
C LYS A 116 -8.81 13.24 11.39
N VAL A 117 -9.41 14.03 12.26
CA VAL A 117 -10.72 13.69 12.83
C VAL A 117 -11.80 14.08 11.83
N LEU A 118 -12.67 13.14 11.50
CA LEU A 118 -13.86 13.39 10.68
C LEU A 118 -14.93 14.03 11.55
N VAL A 119 -15.13 15.33 11.36
CA VAL A 119 -16.19 16.09 12.04
C VAL A 119 -17.43 16.20 11.15
N ASN A 120 -18.62 16.10 11.74
CA ASN A 120 -19.85 16.38 11.02
C ASN A 120 -19.98 17.90 10.82
N ARG A 121 -20.23 18.33 9.59
CA ARG A 121 -20.33 19.75 9.24
C ARG A 121 -21.43 20.49 10.03
N LYS A 122 -22.42 19.76 10.53
CA LYS A 122 -23.54 20.30 11.34
C LYS A 122 -23.21 20.52 12.82
N THR A 123 -22.12 19.93 13.34
CA THR A 123 -21.72 20.03 14.75
C THR A 123 -20.55 20.98 14.96
N ILE A 124 -20.12 21.70 13.92
CA ILE A 124 -19.08 22.72 14.02
C ILE A 124 -19.71 23.94 14.70
N PRO A 125 -19.29 24.33 15.92
CA PRO A 125 -19.79 25.56 16.53
C PRO A 125 -19.35 26.74 15.66
N ALA A 126 -20.19 27.76 15.53
CA ALA A 126 -19.97 28.93 14.65
C ALA A 126 -18.63 29.66 14.91
N ASN A 127 -17.98 29.41 16.04
CA ASN A 127 -16.72 30.03 16.46
C ASN A 127 -15.48 29.13 16.29
N ALA A 128 -15.59 27.92 15.73
CA ALA A 128 -14.42 27.09 15.43
C ALA A 128 -13.68 27.66 14.21
N TYR A 129 -12.74 28.57 14.47
CA TYR A 129 -11.81 29.09 13.48
C TYR A 129 -11.08 27.95 12.78
N ILE A 130 -11.45 27.69 11.53
CA ILE A 130 -10.64 26.88 10.61
C ILE A 130 -9.45 27.76 10.22
N ARG A 131 -8.37 27.74 11.01
CA ARG A 131 -7.06 28.20 10.53
C ARG A 131 -6.65 27.25 9.40
N GLY A 132 -6.65 27.73 8.16
CA GLY A 132 -5.86 27.11 7.11
C GLY A 132 -6.46 26.91 5.73
N PHE A 133 -7.47 27.68 5.30
CA PHE A 133 -7.80 27.72 3.86
C PHE A 133 -7.97 29.17 3.38
N PRO A 134 -6.99 29.74 2.66
CA PRO A 134 -7.21 30.98 1.93
C PRO A 134 -8.08 30.67 0.71
N GLY A 135 -9.25 31.31 0.66
CA GLY A 135 -10.09 31.42 -0.52
C GLY A 135 -10.88 30.15 -0.87
N LYS A 136 -12.19 30.18 -0.58
CA LYS A 136 -13.23 30.43 -1.59
C LYS A 136 -14.54 30.75 -0.85
N GLU A 137 -14.97 32.01 -0.94
CA GLU A 137 -16.38 32.35 -0.75
C GLU A 137 -17.18 31.61 -1.83
N CYS A 138 -18.10 30.74 -1.41
CA CYS A 138 -19.16 30.25 -2.28
C CYS A 138 -20.38 31.15 -2.04
N ARG A 139 -20.69 31.92 -3.06
CA ARG A 139 -21.92 32.69 -3.22
C ARG A 139 -23.13 31.77 -3.41
#